data_AF-A0A6N7CJW0-F1
#
_entry.id   AF-A0A6N7CJW0-F1
#
_cell.length_a   1.000
_cell.length_b   1.000
_cell.length_c   1.000
_cell.angle_alpha   90.00
_cell.angle_beta   90.00
_cell.angle_gamma   90.00
#
_symmetry.space_group_name_H-M   'P 1'
#
loop_
_entity.id
_entity.type
_entity.pdbx_description
1 polymer ?
#
loop_
_entity_poly.entity_id
_entity_poly.type
_entity_poly.pdbx_seq_one_letter_code
_entity_poly.pdbx_strand_id
1 'polypeptide(L)'
;METKRELEQSQRDAISERYPVDDEDPISRISEAPIVARVGALAVLHAVGDRAGLIYPIEFHNSTIAPSNTFSEQLFVDAWHFNLLHVHPTSPTDAFVWDDGTTLGTTLGTSIYPEQTRFFVPGMGTLENRLETFVHCLRDGLDLSAMWSYDRPELSDLVHKVIAEEAGRYLAYQLRQHNLPDRTDRHNEVLRTVTTRGASLFSLGHLYRMAWSSARDASSAKQRHPSMSTENAITHGLNQFEQRIQKASYDRGSLNEPFSEDNNLPLTSVTDIVFRIILGMDPMSSEPAHIADMLSAAPDDELRALCEAGIPSHRELMERIRTSTDEWDGYEFRRILARLEQQPPDACAPRCAHDRLTDVASEGGQVYDRIVSRVGEADAAIVTAEATSLANAGHNGLRADDALLSAVVHLLLPLTDLEPAILAEQE
;
A
#
# COMPACT_ATOMS: atom_id res chain seq x y z
N MET A 1 7.42 -25.68 -43.24
CA MET A 1 6.07 -25.18 -42.87
C MET A 1 5.53 -25.97 -41.68
N GLU A 2 5.63 -27.31 -41.72
CA GLU A 2 5.29 -28.21 -40.61
C GLU A 2 6.04 -27.90 -39.30
N THR A 3 7.37 -27.70 -39.38
CA THR A 3 8.24 -27.37 -38.22
C THR A 3 7.88 -26.05 -37.50
N LYS A 4 7.37 -25.04 -38.24
CA LYS A 4 6.96 -23.76 -37.62
C LYS A 4 5.66 -23.92 -36.84
N ARG A 5 4.74 -24.70 -37.36
CA ARG A 5 3.44 -24.98 -36.72
C ARG A 5 3.61 -25.86 -35.47
N GLU A 6 4.50 -26.84 -35.54
CA GLU A 6 4.87 -27.67 -34.39
C GLU A 6 5.50 -26.83 -33.27
N LEU A 7 6.41 -25.91 -33.63
CA LEU A 7 7.01 -24.99 -32.66
C LEU A 7 5.96 -24.08 -32.02
N GLU A 8 5.11 -23.43 -32.82
CA GLU A 8 4.03 -22.56 -32.31
C GLU A 8 3.06 -23.33 -31.39
N GLN A 9 2.74 -24.59 -31.72
CA GLN A 9 1.89 -25.42 -30.86
C GLN A 9 2.59 -25.77 -29.55
N SER A 10 3.85 -26.18 -29.59
CA SER A 10 4.64 -26.48 -28.39
C SER A 10 4.76 -25.27 -27.47
N GLN A 11 4.92 -24.07 -28.03
CA GLN A 11 4.95 -22.82 -27.27
C GLN A 11 3.59 -22.52 -26.62
N ARG A 12 2.48 -22.74 -27.33
CA ARG A 12 1.12 -22.58 -26.76
C ARG A 12 0.84 -23.56 -25.63
N ASP A 13 1.31 -24.79 -25.77
CA ASP A 13 1.15 -25.82 -24.73
C ASP A 13 1.93 -25.40 -23.47
N ALA A 14 3.17 -24.91 -23.61
CA ALA A 14 3.97 -24.40 -22.51
C ALA A 14 3.34 -23.18 -21.81
N ILE A 15 2.74 -22.25 -22.58
CA ILE A 15 2.00 -21.10 -22.02
C ILE A 15 0.79 -21.59 -21.22
N SER A 16 0.02 -22.54 -21.76
CA SER A 16 -1.18 -23.06 -21.12
C SER A 16 -0.88 -23.84 -19.85
N GLU A 17 0.24 -24.57 -19.81
CA GLU A 17 0.72 -25.27 -18.62
C GLU A 17 1.18 -24.29 -17.53
N ARG A 18 1.86 -23.19 -17.91
CA ARG A 18 2.37 -22.20 -16.95
C ARG A 18 1.29 -21.27 -16.41
N TYR A 19 0.33 -20.90 -17.25
CA TYR A 19 -0.72 -19.93 -16.94
C TYR A 19 -2.10 -20.58 -17.11
N PRO A 20 -2.46 -21.52 -16.23
CA PRO A 20 -3.79 -22.12 -16.24
C PRO A 20 -4.85 -21.08 -15.89
N VAL A 21 -6.05 -21.28 -16.44
CA VAL A 21 -7.24 -20.51 -16.03
C VAL A 21 -7.81 -21.21 -14.80
N ASP A 22 -7.29 -20.83 -13.64
CA ASP A 22 -7.74 -21.38 -12.37
C ASP A 22 -8.92 -20.61 -11.79
N ASP A 23 -9.66 -21.34 -10.97
CA ASP A 23 -10.90 -20.95 -10.30
C ASP A 23 -10.58 -20.60 -8.84
N GLU A 24 -9.73 -19.59 -8.65
CA GLU A 24 -9.37 -19.09 -7.32
C GLU A 24 -10.44 -18.13 -6.76
N ASP A 25 -10.60 -18.11 -5.43
CA ASP A 25 -11.49 -17.16 -4.76
C ASP A 25 -10.90 -15.74 -4.80
N PRO A 26 -11.56 -14.79 -5.50
CA PRO A 26 -11.05 -13.43 -5.64
C PRO A 26 -11.07 -12.66 -4.31
N ILE A 27 -11.96 -13.02 -3.37
CA ILE A 27 -12.13 -12.27 -2.11
C ILE A 27 -10.88 -12.40 -1.24
N SER A 28 -10.36 -13.62 -1.09
CA SER A 28 -9.13 -13.87 -0.32
C SER A 28 -7.96 -13.07 -0.88
N ARG A 29 -7.76 -13.12 -2.21
CA ARG A 29 -6.67 -12.40 -2.89
C ARG A 29 -6.75 -10.89 -2.72
N ILE A 30 -7.95 -10.32 -2.87
CA ILE A 30 -8.17 -8.88 -2.69
C ILE A 30 -7.90 -8.47 -1.23
N SER A 31 -8.34 -9.27 -0.25
CA SER A 31 -8.16 -8.95 1.17
C SER A 31 -6.70 -9.01 1.64
N GLU A 32 -5.88 -9.87 1.03
CA GLU A 32 -4.45 -10.02 1.36
C GLU A 32 -3.57 -8.99 0.63
N ALA A 33 -4.09 -8.36 -0.45
CA ALA A 33 -3.31 -7.43 -1.26
C ALA A 33 -3.20 -6.03 -0.60
N PRO A 34 -2.04 -5.37 -0.70
CA PRO A 34 -1.86 -4.01 -0.21
C PRO A 34 -2.74 -3.02 -1.00
N ILE A 35 -3.01 -1.85 -0.40
CA ILE A 35 -3.90 -0.84 -1.00
C ILE A 35 -3.40 -0.41 -2.38
N VAL A 36 -2.09 -0.21 -2.54
CA VAL A 36 -1.50 0.20 -3.82
C VAL A 36 -1.75 -0.83 -4.92
N ALA A 37 -1.68 -2.13 -4.61
CA ALA A 37 -1.96 -3.18 -5.58
C ALA A 37 -3.45 -3.23 -5.95
N ARG A 38 -4.35 -3.11 -4.96
CA ARG A 38 -5.80 -3.06 -5.18
C ARG A 38 -6.19 -1.87 -6.07
N VAL A 39 -5.67 -0.68 -5.76
CA VAL A 39 -5.88 0.53 -6.57
C VAL A 39 -5.27 0.36 -7.96
N GLY A 40 -4.07 -0.22 -8.06
CA GLY A 40 -3.40 -0.49 -9.33
C GLY A 40 -4.21 -1.40 -10.24
N ALA A 41 -4.77 -2.48 -9.70
CA ALA A 41 -5.66 -3.37 -10.44
C ALA A 41 -6.88 -2.61 -10.96
N LEU A 42 -7.58 -1.85 -10.12
CA LEU A 42 -8.76 -1.08 -10.53
C LEU A 42 -8.39 -0.02 -11.59
N ALA A 43 -7.24 0.62 -11.47
CA ALA A 43 -6.76 1.63 -12.41
C ALA A 43 -6.44 1.04 -13.78
N VAL A 44 -5.81 -0.14 -13.83
CA VAL A 44 -5.58 -0.87 -15.09
C VAL A 44 -6.90 -1.26 -15.75
N LEU A 45 -7.83 -1.84 -14.98
CA LEU A 45 -9.13 -2.26 -15.49
C LEU A 45 -9.95 -1.09 -16.05
N HIS A 46 -9.91 0.06 -15.37
CA HIS A 46 -10.59 1.27 -15.81
C HIS A 46 -9.94 1.91 -17.04
N ALA A 47 -8.60 1.92 -17.11
CA ALA A 47 -7.87 2.61 -18.17
C ALA A 47 -7.87 1.87 -19.51
N VAL A 48 -7.70 0.55 -19.49
CA VAL A 48 -7.46 -0.27 -20.69
C VAL A 48 -8.76 -0.83 -21.27
N GLY A 49 -9.78 -0.98 -20.43
CA GLY A 49 -11.04 -1.63 -20.78
C GLY A 49 -10.88 -3.13 -21.04
N ASP A 50 -12.00 -3.79 -21.34
CA ASP A 50 -12.03 -5.22 -21.64
C ASP A 50 -12.79 -5.52 -22.94
N ARG A 51 -12.58 -6.73 -23.48
CA ARG A 51 -13.53 -7.31 -24.43
C ARG A 51 -13.84 -8.73 -24.00
N ALA A 52 -15.11 -8.95 -23.67
CA ALA A 52 -15.59 -10.23 -23.15
C ALA A 52 -14.83 -10.69 -21.89
N GLY A 53 -14.48 -9.76 -20.99
CA GLY A 53 -13.76 -10.03 -19.76
C GLY A 53 -12.24 -10.27 -19.91
N LEU A 54 -11.71 -10.22 -21.13
CA LEU A 54 -10.26 -10.19 -21.37
C LEU A 54 -9.76 -8.75 -21.36
N ILE A 55 -8.71 -8.53 -20.59
CA ILE A 55 -8.00 -7.27 -20.52
C ILE A 55 -6.93 -7.31 -21.62
N TYR A 56 -7.05 -6.38 -22.56
CA TYR A 56 -6.17 -6.30 -23.71
C TYR A 56 -4.84 -5.62 -23.33
N PRO A 57 -3.84 -5.65 -24.23
CA PRO A 57 -2.51 -5.20 -23.89
C PRO A 57 -2.43 -3.83 -23.21
N ILE A 58 -1.52 -3.74 -22.24
CA ILE A 58 -1.40 -2.59 -21.35
C ILE A 58 -0.31 -1.66 -21.89
N GLU A 59 -0.70 -0.48 -22.35
CA GLU A 59 0.22 0.55 -22.84
C GLU A 59 0.50 1.58 -21.74
N PHE A 60 1.75 1.69 -21.29
CA PHE A 60 2.13 2.64 -20.25
C PHE A 60 2.37 4.06 -20.77
N HIS A 61 2.53 4.26 -22.08
CA HIS A 61 3.08 5.49 -22.66
C HIS A 61 2.14 6.69 -22.81
N ASN A 62 0.87 6.56 -22.36
CA ASN A 62 -0.14 7.60 -22.56
C ASN A 62 -0.65 8.24 -21.26
N SER A 63 -0.05 7.90 -20.11
CA SER A 63 -0.49 8.37 -18.79
C SER A 63 -1.99 8.18 -18.56
N THR A 64 -2.55 7.05 -19.00
CA THR A 64 -3.98 6.71 -18.83
C THR A 64 -4.24 6.05 -17.48
N ILE A 65 -3.30 5.20 -17.03
CA ILE A 65 -3.35 4.50 -15.75
C ILE A 65 -2.90 5.43 -14.63
N ALA A 66 -1.68 5.96 -14.72
CA ALA A 66 -1.09 6.86 -13.73
C ALA A 66 -0.32 8.02 -14.40
N PRO A 67 0.03 9.09 -13.66
CA PRO A 67 0.54 10.31 -14.27
C PRO A 67 1.94 10.18 -14.91
N SER A 68 2.68 9.12 -14.59
CA SER A 68 3.97 8.79 -15.20
C SER A 68 4.02 7.31 -15.61
N ASN A 69 4.88 6.99 -16.58
CA ASN A 69 5.06 5.61 -17.08
C ASN A 69 5.57 4.71 -15.96
N THR A 70 6.60 5.14 -15.23
CA THR A 70 7.17 4.39 -14.10
C THR A 70 6.14 4.10 -13.02
N PHE A 71 5.24 5.05 -12.73
CA PHE A 71 4.18 4.80 -11.76
C PHE A 71 3.09 3.87 -12.31
N SER A 72 2.76 3.97 -13.60
CA SER A 72 1.84 3.03 -14.26
C SER A 72 2.38 1.61 -14.26
N GLU A 73 3.67 1.44 -14.56
CA GLU A 73 4.41 0.18 -14.49
C GLU A 73 4.41 -0.38 -13.07
N GLN A 74 4.71 0.44 -12.07
CA GLN A 74 4.69 0.02 -10.66
C GLN A 74 3.30 -0.50 -10.26
N LEU A 75 2.23 0.25 -10.53
CA LEU A 75 0.87 -0.16 -10.18
C LEU A 75 0.46 -1.47 -10.85
N PHE A 76 0.84 -1.65 -12.12
CA PHE A 76 0.60 -2.89 -12.83
C PHE A 76 1.39 -4.07 -12.23
N VAL A 77 2.69 -3.88 -11.97
CA VAL A 77 3.55 -4.93 -11.40
C VAL A 77 3.07 -5.33 -10.01
N ASP A 78 2.70 -4.36 -9.17
CA ASP A 78 2.15 -4.64 -7.84
C ASP A 78 0.83 -5.44 -7.96
N ALA A 79 -0.10 -5.02 -8.81
CA ALA A 79 -1.34 -5.76 -9.06
C ALA A 79 -1.09 -7.19 -9.58
N TRP A 80 -0.12 -7.36 -10.47
CA TRP A 80 0.24 -8.68 -11.01
C TRP A 80 0.90 -9.58 -9.96
N HIS A 81 1.85 -9.06 -9.18
CA HIS A 81 2.56 -9.80 -8.14
C HIS A 81 1.63 -10.28 -7.01
N PHE A 82 0.60 -9.50 -6.69
CA PHE A 82 -0.43 -9.89 -5.72
C PHE A 82 -1.57 -10.71 -6.34
N ASN A 83 -1.38 -11.25 -7.54
CA ASN A 83 -2.34 -12.14 -8.23
C ASN A 83 -3.73 -11.49 -8.43
N LEU A 84 -3.76 -10.17 -8.60
CA LEU A 84 -4.99 -9.44 -8.95
C LEU A 84 -5.21 -9.38 -10.47
N LEU A 85 -4.15 -9.65 -11.25
CA LEU A 85 -4.16 -9.78 -12.69
C LEU A 85 -3.42 -11.05 -13.08
N HIS A 86 -4.01 -11.92 -13.89
CA HIS A 86 -3.41 -13.17 -14.35
C HIS A 86 -3.18 -13.12 -15.87
N VAL A 87 -2.09 -13.73 -16.33
CA VAL A 87 -1.83 -13.88 -17.77
C VAL A 87 -2.79 -14.91 -18.35
N HIS A 88 -3.54 -14.53 -19.39
CA HIS A 88 -4.45 -15.45 -20.05
C HIS A 88 -3.67 -16.34 -21.04
N PRO A 89 -3.92 -17.66 -21.11
CA PRO A 89 -3.16 -18.58 -21.97
C PRO A 89 -3.36 -18.34 -23.48
N THR A 90 -4.38 -17.55 -23.86
CA THR A 90 -4.56 -17.12 -25.26
C THR A 90 -3.68 -15.95 -25.67
N SER A 91 -2.79 -15.47 -24.80
CA SER A 91 -1.79 -14.47 -25.14
C SER A 91 -0.96 -14.95 -26.35
N PRO A 92 -0.58 -14.05 -27.27
CA PRO A 92 0.20 -14.44 -28.43
C PRO A 92 1.61 -14.88 -27.98
N THR A 93 2.25 -15.78 -28.73
CA THR A 93 3.51 -16.41 -28.28
C THR A 93 4.69 -15.43 -28.26
N ASP A 94 4.62 -14.32 -29.00
CA ASP A 94 5.57 -13.22 -28.99
C ASP A 94 5.47 -12.32 -27.74
N ALA A 95 4.38 -12.44 -26.96
CA ALA A 95 4.23 -11.73 -25.68
C ALA A 95 5.12 -12.28 -24.55
N PHE A 96 5.91 -13.32 -24.81
CA PHE A 96 6.72 -14.02 -23.83
C PHE A 96 8.20 -14.01 -24.23
N VAL A 97 9.07 -13.89 -23.22
CA VAL A 97 10.51 -14.09 -23.41
C VAL A 97 10.80 -15.58 -23.34
N TRP A 98 11.31 -16.15 -24.43
CA TRP A 98 11.69 -17.56 -24.53
C TRP A 98 13.16 -17.73 -24.15
N ASP A 99 13.50 -18.83 -23.47
CA ASP A 99 14.90 -19.14 -23.14
C ASP A 99 15.64 -19.71 -24.36
N ASP A 100 16.58 -18.92 -24.88
CA ASP A 100 17.47 -19.25 -25.99
C ASP A 100 18.45 -20.40 -25.66
N GLY A 101 18.56 -20.80 -24.39
CA GLY A 101 19.43 -21.88 -23.93
C GLY A 101 19.00 -23.29 -24.36
N THR A 102 17.78 -23.45 -24.89
CA THR A 102 17.28 -24.72 -25.42
C THR A 102 17.27 -24.71 -26.95
N THR A 103 17.68 -25.82 -27.57
CA THR A 103 17.85 -25.99 -29.02
C THR A 103 16.59 -25.70 -29.87
N LEU A 104 15.43 -25.47 -29.23
CA LEU A 104 14.15 -25.28 -29.87
C LEU A 104 13.38 -24.02 -29.41
N GLY A 105 13.88 -23.22 -28.45
CA GLY A 105 13.16 -22.02 -27.98
C GLY A 105 11.76 -22.33 -27.44
N THR A 106 11.59 -23.51 -26.83
CA THR A 106 10.31 -24.04 -26.33
C THR A 106 10.14 -23.86 -24.83
N THR A 107 11.21 -23.52 -24.12
CA THR A 107 11.14 -23.26 -22.68
C THR A 107 10.75 -21.81 -22.44
N LEU A 108 9.62 -21.63 -21.77
CA LEU A 108 9.09 -20.33 -21.41
C LEU A 108 9.96 -19.70 -20.31
N GLY A 109 10.43 -18.46 -20.54
CA GLY A 109 11.14 -17.69 -19.53
C GLY A 109 10.21 -17.16 -18.43
N THR A 110 10.76 -16.34 -17.55
CA THR A 110 10.00 -15.73 -16.43
C THR A 110 9.42 -14.35 -16.75
N SER A 111 9.74 -13.80 -17.91
CA SER A 111 9.39 -12.43 -18.30
C SER A 111 8.36 -12.40 -19.42
N ILE A 112 7.52 -11.36 -19.40
CA ILE A 112 6.46 -11.10 -20.38
C ILE A 112 6.59 -9.68 -20.92
N TYR A 113 5.97 -9.42 -22.06
CA TYR A 113 5.80 -8.09 -22.66
C TYR A 113 4.35 -7.61 -22.43
N PRO A 114 4.06 -6.79 -21.39
CA PRO A 114 2.69 -6.41 -21.03
C PRO A 114 1.89 -5.76 -22.17
N GLU A 115 2.57 -5.08 -23.09
CA GLU A 115 2.03 -4.46 -24.30
C GLU A 115 1.64 -5.45 -25.41
N GLN A 116 1.83 -6.76 -25.18
CA GLN A 116 1.38 -7.84 -26.06
C GLN A 116 0.58 -8.92 -25.32
N THR A 117 0.75 -9.00 -23.99
CA THR A 117 0.07 -9.97 -23.14
C THR A 117 -1.41 -9.65 -22.98
N ARG A 118 -2.25 -10.69 -22.89
CA ARG A 118 -3.66 -10.58 -22.51
C ARG A 118 -3.81 -11.00 -21.07
N PHE A 119 -4.57 -10.24 -20.30
CA PHE A 119 -4.81 -10.52 -18.89
C PHE A 119 -6.27 -10.85 -18.62
N PHE A 120 -6.50 -11.48 -17.47
CA PHE A 120 -7.82 -11.67 -16.89
C PHE A 120 -7.70 -11.53 -15.36
N VAL A 121 -8.82 -11.50 -14.66
CA VAL A 121 -8.86 -11.46 -13.18
C VAL A 121 -9.25 -12.83 -12.62
N PRO A 122 -8.80 -13.18 -11.39
CA PRO A 122 -9.21 -14.43 -10.75
C PRO A 122 -10.71 -14.44 -10.47
N GLY A 123 -11.28 -15.64 -10.35
CA GLY A 123 -12.69 -15.84 -9.98
C GLY A 123 -13.39 -16.96 -10.74
N MET A 124 -14.63 -17.24 -10.34
CA MET A 124 -15.44 -18.31 -10.91
C MET A 124 -16.30 -17.86 -12.09
N GLY A 125 -16.59 -18.79 -13.01
CA GLY A 125 -17.56 -18.59 -14.09
C GLY A 125 -16.96 -18.12 -15.41
N THR A 126 -17.76 -17.43 -16.24
CA THR A 126 -17.31 -16.85 -17.51
C THR A 126 -16.43 -15.63 -17.28
N LEU A 127 -15.48 -15.34 -18.18
CA LEU A 127 -14.57 -14.19 -18.05
C LEU A 127 -15.28 -12.84 -17.78
N GLU A 128 -16.40 -12.57 -18.45
CA GLU A 128 -17.21 -11.35 -18.23
C GLU A 128 -17.72 -11.26 -16.79
N ASN A 129 -18.41 -12.32 -16.33
CA ASN A 129 -18.93 -12.39 -14.97
C ASN A 129 -17.81 -12.36 -13.91
N ARG A 130 -16.65 -12.96 -14.19
CA ARG A 130 -15.46 -12.88 -13.32
C ARG A 130 -15.03 -11.44 -13.17
N LEU A 131 -14.88 -10.71 -14.28
CA LEU A 131 -14.47 -9.32 -14.26
C LEU A 131 -15.45 -8.44 -13.50
N GLU A 132 -16.75 -8.57 -13.75
CA GLU A 132 -17.79 -7.81 -13.05
C GLU A 132 -17.76 -8.06 -11.54
N THR A 133 -17.73 -9.34 -11.14
CA THR A 133 -17.68 -9.74 -9.73
C THR A 133 -16.40 -9.24 -9.06
N PHE A 134 -15.25 -9.40 -9.73
CA PHE A 134 -13.96 -8.96 -9.21
C PHE A 134 -13.90 -7.45 -9.02
N VAL A 135 -14.38 -6.66 -9.99
CA VAL A 135 -14.44 -5.19 -9.87
C VAL A 135 -15.34 -4.78 -8.71
N HIS A 136 -16.46 -5.47 -8.50
CA HIS A 136 -17.33 -5.21 -7.35
C HIS A 136 -16.61 -5.52 -6.03
N CYS A 137 -16.03 -6.71 -5.88
CA CYS A 137 -15.26 -7.07 -4.68
C CYS A 137 -14.08 -6.12 -4.43
N LEU A 138 -13.42 -5.65 -5.49
CA LEU A 138 -12.28 -4.73 -5.39
C LEU A 138 -12.73 -3.36 -4.89
N ARG A 139 -13.91 -2.88 -5.32
CA ARG A 139 -14.51 -1.64 -4.81
C ARG A 139 -14.93 -1.79 -3.34
N ASP A 140 -15.57 -2.89 -3.00
CA ASP A 140 -15.98 -3.17 -1.61
C ASP A 140 -14.75 -3.25 -0.70
N GLY A 141 -13.68 -3.91 -1.16
CA GLY A 141 -12.40 -3.97 -0.46
C GLY A 141 -11.62 -2.66 -0.42
N LEU A 142 -12.07 -1.63 -1.14
CA LEU A 142 -11.50 -0.27 -1.10
C LEU A 142 -12.44 0.74 -0.44
N ASP A 143 -13.55 0.29 0.17
CA ASP A 143 -14.46 1.16 0.91
C ASP A 143 -13.74 1.74 2.13
N LEU A 144 -13.59 3.06 2.13
CA LEU A 144 -12.92 3.80 3.21
C LEU A 144 -13.60 3.59 4.57
N SER A 145 -14.92 3.41 4.61
CA SER A 145 -15.68 3.23 5.85
C SER A 145 -15.38 1.88 6.52
N ALA A 146 -15.03 0.86 5.72
CA ALA A 146 -14.62 -0.45 6.20
C ALA A 146 -13.08 -0.61 6.33
N MET A 147 -12.32 0.35 5.79
CA MET A 147 -10.86 0.30 5.76
C MET A 147 -10.24 0.50 7.15
N TRP A 148 -9.43 -0.48 7.56
CA TRP A 148 -8.76 -0.52 8.85
C TRP A 148 -7.62 0.50 8.98
N SER A 149 -7.31 0.86 10.22
CA SER A 149 -6.30 1.86 10.62
C SER A 149 -4.92 1.65 10.00
N TYR A 150 -4.55 0.40 9.69
CA TYR A 150 -3.24 0.09 9.14
C TYR A 150 -3.13 0.24 7.62
N ASP A 151 -4.24 0.20 6.88
CA ASP A 151 -4.30 0.39 5.42
C ASP A 151 -4.32 1.89 5.07
N ARG A 152 -4.88 2.72 5.95
CA ARG A 152 -5.06 4.16 5.71
C ARG A 152 -3.75 4.97 5.57
N PRO A 153 -2.65 4.67 6.29
CA PRO A 153 -1.35 5.28 6.01
C PRO A 153 -0.86 5.01 4.58
N GLU A 154 -1.05 3.79 4.08
CA GLU A 154 -0.69 3.44 2.70
C GLU A 154 -1.54 4.24 1.70
N LEU A 155 -2.85 4.36 1.94
CA LEU A 155 -3.73 5.22 1.14
C LEU A 155 -3.31 6.69 1.21
N SER A 156 -2.95 7.21 2.38
CA SER A 156 -2.45 8.58 2.56
C SER A 156 -1.18 8.83 1.74
N ASP A 157 -0.22 7.91 1.78
CA ASP A 157 1.01 8.01 0.99
C ASP A 157 0.71 7.98 -0.51
N LEU A 158 -0.23 7.12 -0.92
CA LEU A 158 -0.70 7.03 -2.30
C LEU A 158 -1.37 8.33 -2.77
N VAL A 159 -2.24 8.94 -1.96
CA VAL A 159 -2.86 10.24 -2.25
C VAL A 159 -1.80 11.30 -2.53
N HIS A 160 -0.83 11.46 -1.63
CA HIS A 160 0.22 12.46 -1.79
C HIS A 160 1.06 12.20 -3.05
N LYS A 161 1.39 10.94 -3.31
CA LYS A 161 2.11 10.53 -4.52
C LYS A 161 1.33 10.86 -5.79
N VAL A 162 0.03 10.57 -5.83
CA VAL A 162 -0.85 10.86 -6.97
C VAL A 162 -0.93 12.36 -7.23
N ILE A 163 -1.15 13.19 -6.19
CA ILE A 163 -1.17 14.66 -6.34
C ILE A 163 0.17 15.15 -6.90
N ALA A 164 1.29 14.67 -6.34
CA ALA A 164 2.62 15.10 -6.74
C ALA A 164 2.94 14.74 -8.20
N GLU A 165 2.62 13.52 -8.62
CA GLU A 165 2.84 13.02 -9.97
C GLU A 165 1.90 13.73 -10.97
N GLU A 166 0.63 13.96 -10.64
CA GLU A 166 -0.29 14.73 -11.49
C GLU A 166 0.14 16.19 -11.67
N ALA A 167 0.57 16.85 -10.60
CA ALA A 167 1.12 18.20 -10.69
C ALA A 167 2.37 18.24 -11.60
N GLY A 168 3.23 17.23 -11.49
CA GLY A 168 4.41 17.06 -12.33
C GLY A 168 4.08 16.81 -13.80
N ARG A 169 3.05 15.99 -14.07
CA ARG A 169 2.51 15.73 -15.42
C ARG A 169 1.94 17.02 -16.03
N TYR A 170 1.14 17.76 -15.28
CA TYR A 170 0.55 19.01 -15.75
C TYR A 170 1.60 20.08 -16.04
N LEU A 171 2.62 20.25 -15.20
CA LEU A 171 3.71 21.17 -15.50
C LEU A 171 4.45 20.78 -16.79
N ALA A 172 4.72 19.49 -17.02
CA ALA A 172 5.34 19.02 -18.26
C ALA A 172 4.50 19.39 -19.48
N TYR A 173 3.20 19.12 -19.39
CA TYR A 173 2.22 19.46 -20.42
C TYR A 173 2.25 20.96 -20.72
N GLN A 174 2.19 21.82 -19.70
CA GLN A 174 2.19 23.29 -19.89
C GLN A 174 3.51 23.82 -20.46
N LEU A 175 4.66 23.24 -20.09
CA LEU A 175 5.94 23.59 -20.70
C LEU A 175 5.94 23.28 -22.21
N ARG A 176 5.42 22.11 -22.61
CA ARG A 176 5.27 21.74 -24.03
C ARG A 176 4.29 22.66 -24.78
N GLN A 177 3.16 23.02 -24.17
CA GLN A 177 2.21 23.99 -24.75
C GLN A 177 2.86 25.35 -25.00
N HIS A 178 3.90 25.70 -24.24
CA HIS A 178 4.69 26.90 -24.42
C HIS A 178 5.93 26.74 -25.31
N ASN A 179 6.00 25.65 -26.09
CA ASN A 179 7.11 25.32 -27.00
C ASN A 179 8.47 25.17 -26.30
N LEU A 180 8.46 24.76 -25.03
CA LEU A 180 9.68 24.35 -24.32
C LEU A 180 9.86 22.84 -24.48
N PRO A 181 11.10 22.36 -24.67
CA PRO A 181 11.38 20.95 -24.93
C PRO A 181 11.14 20.08 -23.69
N ASP A 182 11.28 18.78 -23.88
CA ASP A 182 11.24 17.82 -22.77
C ASP A 182 12.32 18.09 -21.72
N ARG A 183 11.99 17.73 -20.49
CA ARG A 183 12.83 17.90 -19.31
C ARG A 183 13.98 16.89 -19.34
N THR A 184 15.13 17.29 -18.78
CA THR A 184 16.25 16.37 -18.50
C THR A 184 15.96 15.58 -17.22
N ASP A 185 16.71 14.50 -16.97
CA ASP A 185 16.57 13.71 -15.73
C ASP A 185 16.78 14.55 -14.47
N ARG A 186 17.73 15.49 -14.51
CA ARG A 186 17.95 16.46 -13.43
C ARG A 186 16.70 17.31 -13.16
N HIS A 187 16.03 17.78 -14.21
CA HIS A 187 14.79 18.54 -14.06
C HIS A 187 13.65 17.69 -13.48
N ASN A 188 13.57 16.40 -13.86
CA ASN A 188 12.58 15.48 -13.32
C ASN A 188 12.79 15.26 -11.81
N GLU A 189 14.03 15.10 -11.35
CA GLU A 189 14.32 14.89 -9.93
C GLU A 189 14.00 16.12 -9.06
N VAL A 190 14.38 17.32 -9.54
CA VAL A 190 14.00 18.59 -8.87
C VAL A 190 12.49 18.72 -8.81
N LEU A 191 11.80 18.46 -9.93
CA LEU A 191 10.36 18.55 -9.98
C LEU A 191 9.69 17.59 -9.00
N ARG A 192 10.13 16.33 -8.95
CA ARG A 192 9.60 15.32 -8.02
C ARG A 192 9.71 15.79 -6.57
N THR A 193 10.87 16.31 -6.18
CA THR A 193 11.09 16.87 -4.84
C THR A 193 10.11 18.00 -4.53
N VAL A 194 9.95 18.93 -5.48
CA VAL A 194 9.10 20.12 -5.31
C VAL A 194 7.61 19.75 -5.30
N THR A 195 7.16 18.83 -6.16
CA THR A 195 5.77 18.39 -6.20
C THR A 195 5.40 17.53 -5.00
N THR A 196 6.28 16.65 -4.52
CA THR A 196 6.04 15.90 -3.26
C THR A 196 5.84 16.85 -2.09
N ARG A 197 6.67 17.89 -1.96
CA ARG A 197 6.47 18.93 -0.94
C ARG A 197 5.19 19.73 -1.15
N GLY A 198 4.83 20.02 -2.41
CA GLY A 198 3.60 20.73 -2.75
C GLY A 198 2.35 19.92 -2.38
N ALA A 199 2.36 18.61 -2.65
CA ALA A 199 1.24 17.71 -2.43
C ALA A 199 0.83 17.57 -0.96
N SER A 200 1.77 17.70 -0.03
CA SER A 200 1.45 17.70 1.41
C SER A 200 0.88 19.01 1.92
N LEU A 201 0.87 20.06 1.09
CA LEU A 201 0.50 21.42 1.51
C LEU A 201 -0.74 21.97 0.79
N PHE A 202 -1.02 21.52 -0.44
CA PHE A 202 -2.03 22.12 -1.30
C PHE A 202 -2.82 21.08 -2.10
N SER A 203 -4.05 21.45 -2.47
CA SER A 203 -4.87 20.71 -3.44
C SER A 203 -4.20 20.61 -4.82
N LEU A 204 -4.66 19.66 -5.65
CA LEU A 204 -4.15 19.50 -7.01
C LEU A 204 -4.41 20.76 -7.87
N GLY A 205 -5.57 21.40 -7.70
CA GLY A 205 -5.93 22.60 -8.46
C GLY A 205 -5.07 23.81 -8.12
N HIS A 206 -4.62 23.97 -6.87
CA HIS A 206 -3.63 25.00 -6.55
C HIS A 206 -2.27 24.70 -7.17
N LEU A 207 -1.82 23.44 -7.15
CA LEU A 207 -0.57 23.05 -7.78
C LEU A 207 -0.62 23.25 -9.30
N TYR A 208 -1.74 22.96 -9.96
CA TYR A 208 -1.96 23.24 -11.39
C TYR A 208 -1.82 24.74 -11.67
N ARG A 209 -2.46 25.60 -10.86
CA ARG A 209 -2.35 27.05 -11.01
C ARG A 209 -0.91 27.56 -10.89
N MET A 210 -0.17 27.04 -9.91
CA MET A 210 1.23 27.38 -9.71
C MET A 210 2.08 26.90 -10.89
N ALA A 211 1.85 25.66 -11.36
CA ALA A 211 2.56 25.07 -12.49
C ALA A 211 2.33 25.85 -13.80
N TRP A 212 1.07 26.17 -14.12
CA TRP A 212 0.72 26.97 -15.28
C TRP A 212 1.41 28.35 -15.26
N SER A 213 1.35 29.04 -14.11
CA SER A 213 1.97 30.36 -13.95
C SER A 213 3.48 30.29 -14.17
N SER A 214 4.12 29.25 -13.63
CA SER A 214 5.55 29.02 -13.76
C SER A 214 5.99 28.66 -15.18
N ALA A 215 5.22 27.84 -15.90
CA ALA A 215 5.48 27.54 -17.30
C ALA A 215 5.35 28.78 -18.19
N ARG A 216 4.34 29.62 -17.93
CA ARG A 216 4.18 30.92 -18.60
C ARG A 216 5.36 31.86 -18.32
N ASP A 217 5.82 31.94 -17.08
CA ASP A 217 6.97 32.77 -16.70
C ASP A 217 8.27 32.29 -17.35
N ALA A 218 8.47 30.97 -17.47
CA ALA A 218 9.58 30.37 -18.23
C ALA A 218 9.54 30.77 -19.71
N SER A 219 8.38 30.66 -20.35
CA SER A 219 8.20 31.07 -21.75
C SER A 219 8.47 32.56 -21.93
N SER A 220 7.94 33.40 -21.05
CA SER A 220 8.15 34.85 -21.08
C SER A 220 9.61 35.22 -20.89
N ALA A 221 10.34 34.55 -19.98
CA ALA A 221 11.77 34.75 -19.80
C ALA A 221 12.56 34.42 -21.07
N LYS A 222 12.23 33.30 -21.74
CA LYS A 222 12.86 32.91 -23.00
C LYS A 222 12.60 33.92 -24.13
N GLN A 223 11.38 34.46 -24.21
CA GLN A 223 11.02 35.48 -25.20
C GLN A 223 11.75 36.81 -24.96
N ARG A 224 11.89 37.24 -23.69
CA ARG A 224 12.61 38.46 -23.31
C ARG A 224 14.12 38.35 -23.47
N HIS A 225 14.66 37.14 -23.35
CA HIS A 225 16.10 36.86 -23.47
C HIS A 225 16.35 35.78 -24.54
N PRO A 226 16.36 36.14 -25.83
CA PRO A 226 16.51 35.17 -26.92
C PRO A 226 17.74 34.26 -26.79
N SER A 227 18.85 34.79 -26.24
CA SER A 227 20.09 34.07 -25.97
C SER A 227 19.98 32.95 -24.91
N MET A 228 18.87 32.88 -24.16
CA MET A 228 18.77 32.11 -22.91
C MET A 228 18.98 30.60 -22.97
N SER A 229 19.07 29.86 -24.08
CA SER A 229 18.87 28.38 -24.04
C SER A 229 17.48 27.96 -23.50
N THR A 230 16.99 26.80 -23.92
CA THR A 230 15.69 26.26 -23.47
C THR A 230 15.78 25.62 -22.09
N GLU A 231 16.91 24.96 -21.81
CA GLU A 231 17.19 24.31 -20.52
C GLU A 231 17.17 25.30 -19.35
N ASN A 232 17.78 26.48 -19.52
CA ASN A 232 17.76 27.53 -18.51
C ASN A 232 16.37 28.12 -18.31
N ALA A 233 15.55 28.19 -19.37
CA ALA A 233 14.17 28.64 -19.26
C ALA A 233 13.33 27.64 -18.44
N ILE A 234 13.53 26.34 -18.65
CA ILE A 234 12.89 25.29 -17.85
C ILE A 234 13.35 25.36 -16.39
N THR A 235 14.65 25.48 -16.15
CA THR A 235 15.20 25.69 -14.80
C THR A 235 14.56 26.89 -14.12
N HIS A 236 14.42 28.01 -14.84
CA HIS A 236 13.75 29.20 -14.33
C HIS A 236 12.28 28.91 -13.97
N GLY A 237 11.54 28.19 -14.81
CA GLY A 237 10.17 27.77 -14.50
C GLY A 237 10.05 26.90 -13.25
N LEU A 238 10.94 25.92 -13.09
CA LEU A 238 10.97 25.06 -11.90
C LEU A 238 11.27 25.87 -10.63
N ASN A 239 12.24 26.79 -10.69
CA ASN A 239 12.55 27.67 -9.57
C ASN A 239 11.36 28.58 -9.22
N GLN A 240 10.63 29.10 -10.22
CA GLN A 240 9.40 29.87 -9.98
C GLN A 240 8.30 29.01 -9.34
N PHE A 241 8.17 27.75 -9.75
CA PHE A 241 7.21 26.81 -9.17
C PHE A 241 7.51 26.54 -7.69
N GLU A 242 8.77 26.24 -7.37
CA GLU A 242 9.23 26.05 -5.98
C GLU A 242 9.02 27.32 -5.14
N GLN A 243 9.41 28.49 -5.65
CA GLN A 243 9.21 29.76 -4.95
C GLN A 243 7.75 30.06 -4.65
N ARG A 244 6.83 29.71 -5.58
CA ARG A 244 5.39 29.86 -5.38
C ARG A 244 4.87 28.95 -4.27
N ILE A 245 5.25 27.68 -4.27
CA ILE A 245 4.92 26.72 -3.20
C ILE A 245 5.44 27.23 -1.85
N GLN A 246 6.70 27.64 -1.80
CA GLN A 246 7.31 28.14 -0.58
C GLN A 246 6.59 29.41 -0.07
N LYS A 247 6.34 30.38 -0.94
CA LYS A 247 5.62 31.60 -0.56
C LYS A 247 4.21 31.30 -0.04
N ALA A 248 3.46 30.45 -0.76
CA ALA A 248 2.12 30.04 -0.37
C ALA A 248 2.10 29.27 0.95
N SER A 249 3.18 28.56 1.31
CA SER A 249 3.27 27.84 2.58
C SER A 249 3.34 28.78 3.80
N TYR A 250 3.87 29.99 3.63
CA TYR A 250 3.92 31.01 4.68
C TYR A 250 2.66 31.88 4.74
N ASP A 251 1.99 32.09 3.61
CA ASP A 251 0.79 32.92 3.50
C ASP A 251 -0.24 32.27 2.57
N ARG A 252 -1.02 31.34 3.13
CA ARG A 252 -2.10 30.64 2.40
C ARG A 252 -3.23 31.59 1.99
N GLY A 253 -3.46 32.67 2.72
CA GLY A 253 -4.49 33.67 2.41
C GLY A 253 -4.22 34.43 1.11
N SER A 254 -2.98 34.42 0.62
CA SER A 254 -2.60 34.98 -0.67
C SER A 254 -2.97 34.10 -1.88
N LEU A 255 -3.40 32.85 -1.65
CA LEU A 255 -3.82 31.95 -2.71
C LEU A 255 -5.20 32.35 -3.23
N ASN A 256 -5.27 32.47 -4.55
CA ASN A 256 -6.56 32.54 -5.23
C ASN A 256 -7.21 31.15 -5.26
N GLU A 257 -8.44 31.08 -5.74
CA GLU A 257 -9.18 29.82 -5.93
C GLU A 257 -8.39 28.78 -6.74
N PRO A 258 -8.53 27.48 -6.44
CA PRO A 258 -7.88 26.41 -7.19
C PRO A 258 -8.37 26.39 -8.65
N PHE A 259 -7.52 25.87 -9.55
CA PHE A 259 -7.95 25.61 -10.94
C PHE A 259 -8.93 24.44 -11.00
N SER A 260 -9.83 24.48 -11.98
CA SER A 260 -10.63 23.32 -12.39
C SER A 260 -9.80 22.35 -13.23
N GLU A 261 -10.32 21.14 -13.42
CA GLU A 261 -9.73 20.14 -14.32
C GLU A 261 -9.55 20.71 -15.74
N ASP A 262 -8.41 20.40 -16.37
CA ASP A 262 -8.11 20.79 -17.75
C ASP A 262 -8.56 19.68 -18.70
N ASN A 263 -9.60 19.95 -19.49
CA ASN A 263 -10.16 18.97 -20.43
C ASN A 263 -9.16 18.49 -21.50
N ASN A 264 -8.06 19.24 -21.73
CA ASN A 264 -7.02 18.83 -22.68
C ASN A 264 -5.97 17.89 -22.06
N LEU A 265 -5.98 17.76 -20.73
CA LEU A 265 -5.17 16.80 -19.99
C LEU A 265 -6.03 16.16 -18.89
N PRO A 266 -6.96 15.25 -19.26
CA PRO A 266 -7.82 14.58 -18.30
C PRO A 266 -7.01 13.88 -17.21
N LEU A 267 -7.58 13.80 -16.01
CA LEU A 267 -6.96 13.09 -14.89
C LEU A 267 -6.74 11.61 -15.24
N THR A 268 -5.71 11.02 -14.63
CA THR A 268 -5.41 9.59 -14.79
C THR A 268 -6.39 8.71 -14.03
N SER A 269 -6.53 7.45 -14.45
CA SER A 269 -7.46 6.50 -13.81
C SER A 269 -7.17 6.32 -12.31
N VAL A 270 -5.89 6.28 -11.92
CA VAL A 270 -5.52 6.22 -10.49
C VAL A 270 -5.99 7.45 -9.71
N THR A 271 -5.96 8.63 -10.32
CA THR A 271 -6.42 9.88 -9.67
C THR A 271 -7.93 9.85 -9.48
N ASP A 272 -8.67 9.43 -10.51
CA ASP A 272 -10.12 9.28 -10.41
C ASP A 272 -10.53 8.25 -9.36
N ILE A 273 -9.86 7.10 -9.32
CA ILE A 273 -10.14 6.05 -8.33
C ILE A 273 -9.87 6.54 -6.92
N VAL A 274 -8.66 7.06 -6.66
CA VAL A 274 -8.27 7.48 -5.32
C VAL A 274 -9.19 8.59 -4.81
N PHE A 275 -9.44 9.63 -5.61
CA PHE A 275 -10.22 10.76 -5.12
C PHE A 275 -11.72 10.54 -5.23
N ARG A 276 -12.23 10.12 -6.38
CA ARG A 276 -13.68 10.11 -6.64
C ARG A 276 -14.34 8.82 -6.18
N ILE A 277 -13.65 7.68 -6.25
CA ILE A 277 -14.22 6.38 -5.86
C ILE A 277 -13.96 6.09 -4.38
N ILE A 278 -12.72 6.22 -3.92
CA ILE A 278 -12.35 5.86 -2.54
C ILE A 278 -12.67 6.99 -1.56
N LEU A 279 -12.15 8.19 -1.81
CA LEU A 279 -12.35 9.33 -0.90
C LEU A 279 -13.69 10.04 -1.08
N GLY A 280 -14.38 9.87 -2.23
CA GLY A 280 -15.61 10.59 -2.55
C GLY A 280 -15.42 12.11 -2.70
N MET A 281 -14.23 12.54 -3.11
CA MET A 281 -13.77 13.92 -3.14
C MET A 281 -13.39 14.40 -4.55
N ASP A 282 -13.37 15.72 -4.75
CA ASP A 282 -12.81 16.34 -5.96
C ASP A 282 -11.31 16.65 -5.76
N PRO A 283 -10.40 16.02 -6.54
CA PRO A 283 -8.95 16.24 -6.37
C PRO A 283 -8.53 17.71 -6.55
N MET A 284 -9.29 18.47 -7.34
CA MET A 284 -8.93 19.85 -7.67
C MET A 284 -9.14 20.81 -6.51
N SER A 285 -10.07 20.51 -5.60
CA SER A 285 -10.45 21.39 -4.48
C SER A 285 -10.17 20.79 -3.10
N SER A 286 -9.78 19.52 -3.02
CA SER A 286 -9.54 18.84 -1.74
C SER A 286 -8.22 19.23 -1.11
N GLU A 287 -8.28 19.82 0.08
CA GLU A 287 -7.11 20.23 0.85
C GLU A 287 -6.48 19.05 1.61
N PRO A 288 -5.15 18.92 1.65
CA PRO A 288 -4.48 17.80 2.33
C PRO A 288 -4.86 17.62 3.80
N ALA A 289 -5.14 18.71 4.52
CA ALA A 289 -5.58 18.64 5.91
C ALA A 289 -6.93 17.93 6.07
N HIS A 290 -7.89 18.20 5.18
CA HIS A 290 -9.18 17.53 5.20
C HIS A 290 -9.04 16.04 4.83
N ILE A 291 -8.17 15.71 3.88
CA ILE A 291 -7.89 14.31 3.55
C ILE A 291 -7.28 13.60 4.76
N ALA A 292 -6.31 14.22 5.44
CA ALA A 292 -5.69 13.66 6.65
C ALA A 292 -6.72 13.44 7.77
N ASP A 293 -7.61 14.42 8.01
CA ASP A 293 -8.68 14.29 9.01
C ASP A 293 -9.62 13.13 8.68
N MET A 294 -10.00 12.96 7.41
CA MET A 294 -10.85 11.85 6.98
C MET A 294 -10.16 10.48 7.17
N LEU A 295 -8.88 10.38 6.80
CA LEU A 295 -8.12 9.14 6.95
C LEU A 295 -7.81 8.82 8.43
N SER A 296 -7.90 9.78 9.35
CA SER A 296 -7.67 9.55 10.78
C SER A 296 -8.79 8.84 11.53
N ALA A 297 -10.00 8.72 10.95
CA ALA A 297 -11.17 8.17 11.64
C ALA A 297 -11.43 6.69 11.26
N ALA A 298 -10.58 5.76 11.71
CA ALA A 298 -10.70 4.34 11.35
C ALA A 298 -11.71 3.61 12.25
N PRO A 299 -12.47 2.63 11.71
CA PRO A 299 -13.50 1.93 12.47
C PRO A 299 -12.93 1.07 13.61
N ASP A 300 -11.67 0.63 13.49
CA ASP A 300 -10.97 -0.18 14.48
C ASP A 300 -10.21 0.65 15.53
N ASP A 301 -10.17 1.98 15.42
CA ASP A 301 -9.44 2.82 16.38
C ASP A 301 -10.02 2.68 17.80
N GLU A 302 -11.35 2.67 17.93
CA GLU A 302 -12.02 2.46 19.21
C GLU A 302 -11.80 1.03 19.73
N LEU A 303 -11.92 0.03 18.86
CA LEU A 303 -11.69 -1.38 19.23
C LEU A 303 -10.26 -1.60 19.70
N ARG A 304 -9.27 -1.00 19.03
CA ARG A 304 -7.87 -1.06 19.42
C ARG A 304 -7.62 -0.33 20.73
N ALA A 305 -8.19 0.86 20.92
CA ALA A 305 -8.08 1.59 22.17
C ALA A 305 -8.66 0.80 23.35
N LEU A 306 -9.84 0.18 23.17
CA LEU A 306 -10.45 -0.70 24.17
C LEU A 306 -9.59 -1.93 24.45
N CYS A 307 -9.05 -2.54 23.40
CA CYS A 307 -8.19 -3.72 23.50
C CYS A 307 -6.88 -3.38 24.23
N GLU A 308 -6.25 -2.24 23.94
CA GLU A 308 -5.06 -1.75 24.63
C GLU A 308 -5.31 -1.35 26.09
N ALA A 309 -6.46 -0.74 26.37
CA ALA A 309 -6.89 -0.38 27.72
C ALA A 309 -7.16 -1.61 28.60
N GLY A 310 -7.60 -2.72 27.99
CA GLY A 310 -7.82 -4.00 28.67
C GLY A 310 -6.54 -4.74 29.07
N ILE A 311 -5.38 -4.37 28.51
CA ILE A 311 -4.10 -5.02 28.83
C ILE A 311 -3.51 -4.38 30.10
N PRO A 312 -3.35 -5.11 31.22
CA PRO A 312 -2.77 -4.56 32.44
C PRO A 312 -1.35 -4.03 32.21
N SER A 313 -0.90 -3.06 32.99
CA SER A 313 0.45 -2.49 32.81
C SER A 313 1.53 -3.56 33.03
N HIS A 314 2.64 -3.48 32.29
CA HIS A 314 3.77 -4.42 32.45
C HIS A 314 4.19 -4.57 33.93
N ARG A 315 4.28 -3.45 34.65
CA ARG A 315 4.62 -3.41 36.07
C ARG A 315 3.65 -4.22 36.93
N GLU A 316 2.35 -4.13 36.66
CA GLU A 316 1.32 -4.88 37.38
C GLU A 316 1.43 -6.38 37.10
N LEU A 317 1.62 -6.76 35.84
CA LEU A 317 1.79 -8.16 35.43
C LEU A 317 3.03 -8.78 36.09
N MET A 318 4.16 -8.05 36.09
CA MET A 318 5.39 -8.50 36.74
C MET A 318 5.24 -8.63 38.26
N GLU A 319 4.52 -7.70 38.91
CA GLU A 319 4.25 -7.80 40.35
C GLU A 319 3.46 -9.09 40.64
N ARG A 320 2.39 -9.36 39.88
CA ARG A 320 1.59 -10.59 40.04
C ARG A 320 2.41 -11.86 39.87
N ILE A 321 3.30 -11.92 38.88
CA ILE A 321 4.19 -13.07 38.66
C ILE A 321 5.12 -13.27 39.86
N ARG A 322 5.73 -12.18 40.36
CA ARG A 322 6.71 -12.23 41.45
C ARG A 322 6.08 -12.54 42.81
N THR A 323 4.86 -12.07 43.08
CA THR A 323 4.19 -12.30 44.36
C THR A 323 3.51 -13.67 44.45
N SER A 324 3.29 -14.34 43.32
CA SER A 324 2.55 -15.60 43.25
C SER A 324 3.45 -16.81 43.01
N THR A 325 4.76 -16.71 43.24
CA THR A 325 5.73 -17.79 42.97
C THR A 325 5.48 -19.07 43.76
N ASP A 326 4.66 -19.02 44.80
CA ASP A 326 4.26 -20.21 45.57
C ASP A 326 3.10 -20.99 44.89
N GLU A 327 2.45 -20.40 43.88
CA GLU A 327 1.26 -20.95 43.19
C GLU A 327 1.59 -21.59 41.83
N TRP A 328 2.78 -21.34 41.29
CA TRP A 328 3.23 -21.85 40.00
C TRP A 328 4.73 -22.16 40.01
N ASP A 329 5.19 -22.98 39.06
CA ASP A 329 6.63 -23.25 38.85
C ASP A 329 7.11 -22.81 37.45
N GLY A 330 8.43 -22.62 37.30
CA GLY A 330 8.98 -22.15 36.03
C GLY A 330 8.71 -23.09 34.85
N TYR A 331 8.56 -24.38 35.11
CA TYR A 331 8.15 -25.35 34.10
C TYR A 331 6.74 -25.07 33.57
N GLU A 332 5.79 -24.72 34.44
CA GLU A 332 4.43 -24.35 34.06
C GLU A 332 4.40 -23.07 33.21
N PHE A 333 5.21 -22.06 33.55
CA PHE A 333 5.38 -20.86 32.73
C PHE A 333 5.81 -21.23 31.30
N ARG A 334 6.84 -22.09 31.16
CA ARG A 334 7.32 -22.55 29.84
C ARG A 334 6.26 -23.35 29.08
N ARG A 335 5.49 -24.20 29.77
CA ARG A 335 4.39 -24.98 29.19
C ARG A 335 3.28 -24.08 28.65
N ILE A 336 2.98 -22.98 29.33
CA ILE A 336 2.00 -22.00 28.87
C ILE A 336 2.50 -21.27 27.62
N LEU A 337 3.77 -20.86 27.59
CA LEU A 337 4.36 -20.30 26.36
C LEU A 337 4.25 -21.28 25.18
N ALA A 338 4.59 -22.57 25.39
CA ALA A 338 4.46 -23.60 24.36
C ALA A 338 3.01 -23.79 23.86
N ARG A 339 2.01 -23.58 24.73
CA ARG A 339 0.60 -23.61 24.35
C ARG A 339 0.23 -22.40 23.49
N LEU A 340 0.66 -21.21 23.90
CA LEU A 340 0.39 -19.96 23.19
C LEU A 340 1.11 -19.89 21.83
N GLU A 341 2.28 -20.55 21.70
CA GLU A 341 2.99 -20.79 20.43
C GLU A 341 2.15 -21.58 19.41
N GLN A 342 1.19 -22.40 19.86
CA GLN A 342 0.38 -23.27 19.00
C GLN A 342 -1.05 -22.78 18.81
N GLN A 343 -1.46 -21.79 19.59
CA GLN A 343 -2.81 -21.24 19.54
C GLN A 343 -2.85 -20.09 18.53
N PRO A 344 -3.77 -20.10 17.55
CA PRO A 344 -3.95 -18.95 16.67
C PRO A 344 -4.34 -17.73 17.53
N PRO A 345 -3.81 -16.54 17.21
CA PRO A 345 -4.10 -15.34 17.98
C PRO A 345 -5.60 -15.04 17.94
N ASP A 346 -6.18 -14.79 19.11
CA ASP A 346 -7.56 -14.29 19.23
C ASP A 346 -7.54 -12.77 19.12
N ALA A 347 -7.28 -12.29 17.90
CA ALA A 347 -7.10 -10.87 17.63
C ALA A 347 -8.44 -10.13 17.70
N CYS A 348 -8.55 -9.21 18.67
CA CYS A 348 -9.70 -8.30 18.84
C CYS A 348 -9.92 -7.38 17.61
N ALA A 349 -8.82 -7.05 16.93
CA ALA A 349 -8.77 -6.31 15.67
C ALA A 349 -7.47 -6.68 14.93
N PRO A 350 -7.41 -6.51 13.60
CA PRO A 350 -6.19 -6.71 12.84
C PRO A 350 -5.03 -5.87 13.39
N ARG A 351 -3.83 -6.45 13.49
CA ARG A 351 -2.63 -5.80 14.03
C ARG A 351 -2.81 -5.21 15.44
N CYS A 352 -3.76 -5.71 16.23
CA CYS A 352 -3.81 -5.43 17.66
C CYS A 352 -2.64 -6.12 18.40
N ALA A 353 -2.47 -5.82 19.69
CA ALA A 353 -1.45 -6.44 20.53
C ALA A 353 -1.51 -7.99 20.52
N HIS A 354 -2.71 -8.59 20.38
CA HIS A 354 -2.90 -10.04 20.38
C HIS A 354 -2.50 -10.71 19.06
N ASP A 355 -2.42 -9.97 17.96
CA ASP A 355 -2.14 -10.51 16.62
C ASP A 355 -0.76 -11.18 16.53
N ARG A 356 0.18 -10.74 17.38
CA ARG A 356 1.55 -11.27 17.44
C ARG A 356 1.81 -12.20 18.61
N LEU A 357 0.78 -12.60 19.34
CA LEU A 357 0.93 -13.36 20.58
C LEU A 357 1.70 -14.67 20.37
N THR A 358 1.46 -15.35 19.25
CA THR A 358 2.18 -16.58 18.86
C THR A 358 3.68 -16.36 18.63
N ASP A 359 4.06 -15.30 17.89
CA ASP A 359 5.45 -14.97 17.62
C ASP A 359 6.20 -14.63 18.90
N VAL A 360 5.60 -13.76 19.72
CA VAL A 360 6.19 -13.31 20.98
C VAL A 360 6.30 -14.48 21.97
N ALA A 361 5.32 -15.39 22.00
CA ALA A 361 5.39 -16.60 22.81
C ALA A 361 6.58 -17.48 22.40
N SER A 362 6.82 -17.64 21.09
CA SER A 362 7.96 -18.40 20.56
C SER A 362 9.30 -17.77 20.92
N GLU A 363 9.41 -16.44 20.76
CA GLU A 363 10.62 -15.70 21.16
C GLU A 363 10.87 -15.80 22.67
N GLY A 364 9.83 -15.65 23.48
CA GLY A 364 9.87 -15.84 24.93
C GLY A 364 10.31 -17.26 25.32
N GLY A 365 9.76 -18.29 24.66
CA GLY A 365 10.14 -19.68 24.86
C GLY A 365 11.63 -19.92 24.56
N GLN A 366 12.15 -19.34 23.47
CA GLN A 366 13.57 -19.41 23.13
C GLN A 366 14.48 -18.67 24.13
N VAL A 367 14.02 -17.56 24.72
CA VAL A 367 14.74 -16.88 25.79
C VAL A 367 14.80 -17.77 27.03
N TYR A 368 13.66 -18.32 27.46
CA TYR A 368 13.57 -19.23 28.61
C TYR A 368 14.51 -20.44 28.45
N ASP A 369 14.41 -21.14 27.32
CA ASP A 369 15.17 -22.37 27.05
C ASP A 369 16.69 -22.12 27.05
N ARG A 370 17.14 -20.92 26.64
CA ARG A 370 18.57 -20.54 26.65
C ARG A 370 19.14 -20.32 28.05
N ILE A 371 18.32 -19.87 29.00
CA ILE A 371 18.81 -19.42 30.31
C ILE A 371 18.49 -20.38 31.46
N VAL A 372 17.46 -21.22 31.34
CA VAL A 372 16.98 -22.11 32.41
C VAL A 372 18.06 -23.00 33.02
N SER A 373 18.97 -23.52 32.19
CA SER A 373 20.10 -24.36 32.66
C SER A 373 21.12 -23.63 33.54
N ARG A 374 21.13 -22.29 33.52
CA ARG A 374 22.11 -21.46 34.22
C ARG A 374 21.56 -20.84 35.50
N VAL A 375 20.29 -20.44 35.48
CA VAL A 375 19.67 -19.66 36.57
C VAL A 375 18.57 -20.43 37.31
N GLY A 376 18.14 -21.59 36.79
CA GLY A 376 17.00 -22.33 37.32
C GLY A 376 15.67 -21.88 36.73
N GLU A 377 14.62 -22.66 36.96
CA GLU A 377 13.32 -22.51 36.29
C GLU A 377 12.58 -21.23 36.69
N ALA A 378 12.50 -20.94 37.99
CA ALA A 378 11.80 -19.75 38.50
C ALA A 378 12.47 -18.45 38.02
N ASP A 379 13.79 -18.35 38.17
CA ASP A 379 14.53 -17.17 37.71
C ASP A 379 14.50 -17.02 36.18
N ALA A 380 14.52 -18.12 35.44
CA ALA A 380 14.37 -18.09 33.99
C ALA A 380 13.00 -17.58 33.56
N ALA A 381 11.92 -17.98 34.24
CA ALA A 381 10.58 -17.47 34.00
C ALA A 381 10.50 -15.96 34.27
N ILE A 382 11.01 -15.49 35.42
CA ILE A 382 10.99 -14.07 35.78
C ILE A 382 11.82 -13.24 34.79
N VAL A 383 13.02 -13.68 34.43
CA VAL A 383 13.87 -12.97 33.47
C VAL A 383 13.24 -12.94 32.08
N THR A 384 12.61 -14.04 31.65
CA THR A 384 11.90 -14.09 30.37
C THR A 384 10.72 -13.12 30.37
N ALA A 385 9.90 -13.13 31.44
CA ALA A 385 8.78 -12.22 31.61
C ALA A 385 9.22 -10.75 31.59
N GLU A 386 10.29 -10.39 32.30
CA GLU A 386 10.83 -9.02 32.29
C GLU A 386 11.37 -8.63 30.91
N ALA A 387 12.02 -9.56 30.20
CA ALA A 387 12.60 -9.32 28.88
C ALA A 387 11.53 -8.97 27.83
N THR A 388 10.28 -9.40 28.02
CA THR A 388 9.16 -9.02 27.13
C THR A 388 8.96 -7.49 27.11
N SER A 389 9.27 -6.75 28.19
CA SER A 389 9.20 -5.27 28.19
C SER A 389 10.14 -4.59 27.18
N LEU A 390 11.26 -5.22 26.85
CA LEU A 390 12.25 -4.67 25.91
C LEU A 390 11.78 -4.78 24.46
N ALA A 391 10.95 -5.77 24.16
CA ALA A 391 10.38 -5.99 22.82
C ALA A 391 9.27 -4.98 22.51
N ASN A 392 8.48 -4.54 23.50
CA ASN A 392 7.45 -3.51 23.34
C ASN A 392 8.03 -2.20 22.75
N ALA A 393 9.27 -1.85 23.12
CA ALA A 393 9.95 -0.66 22.61
C ALA A 393 10.30 -0.76 21.11
N GLY A 394 10.36 -1.96 20.54
CA GLY A 394 10.70 -2.22 19.14
C GLY A 394 9.49 -2.36 18.20
N HIS A 395 8.26 -2.45 18.72
CA HIS A 395 7.08 -2.84 17.95
C HIS A 395 6.09 -1.70 17.67
N ASN A 396 6.61 -0.52 17.31
CA ASN A 396 5.80 0.66 16.96
C ASN A 396 4.75 1.04 18.04
N GLY A 397 5.04 0.74 19.31
CA GLY A 397 4.14 1.03 20.44
C GLY A 397 3.04 -0.01 20.68
N LEU A 398 2.97 -1.11 19.91
CA LEU A 398 2.06 -2.21 20.20
C LEU A 398 2.49 -2.93 21.48
N ARG A 399 1.55 -3.09 22.43
CA ARG A 399 1.76 -3.76 23.73
C ARG A 399 1.66 -5.29 23.63
N ALA A 400 2.20 -5.88 22.57
CA ALA A 400 2.06 -7.32 22.27
C ALA A 400 2.68 -8.21 23.36
N ASP A 401 3.79 -7.75 23.94
CA ASP A 401 4.46 -8.44 25.03
C ASP A 401 3.64 -8.41 26.32
N ASP A 402 2.99 -7.27 26.61
CA ASP A 402 2.10 -7.17 27.77
C ASP A 402 0.84 -8.01 27.56
N ALA A 403 0.35 -8.13 26.32
CA ALA A 403 -0.75 -9.03 25.98
C ALA A 403 -0.37 -10.50 26.19
N LEU A 404 0.83 -10.92 25.75
CA LEU A 404 1.37 -12.24 26.05
C LEU A 404 1.44 -12.47 27.56
N LEU A 405 2.02 -11.52 28.30
CA LEU A 405 2.22 -11.66 29.73
C LEU A 405 0.89 -11.68 30.49
N SER A 406 -0.10 -10.92 30.04
CA SER A 406 -1.48 -10.98 30.53
C SER A 406 -2.09 -12.36 30.33
N ALA A 407 -1.95 -12.95 29.14
CA ALA A 407 -2.42 -14.31 28.86
C ALA A 407 -1.70 -15.37 29.72
N VAL A 408 -0.38 -15.21 29.91
CA VAL A 408 0.41 -16.08 30.79
C VAL A 408 -0.09 -16.00 32.23
N VAL A 409 -0.26 -14.78 32.78
CA VAL A 409 -0.79 -14.56 34.13
C VAL A 409 -2.19 -15.16 34.28
N HIS A 410 -3.06 -14.99 33.29
CA HIS A 410 -4.42 -15.54 33.32
C HIS A 410 -4.44 -17.08 33.31
N LEU A 411 -3.47 -17.71 32.64
CA LEU A 411 -3.34 -19.17 32.59
C LEU A 411 -2.58 -19.76 33.79
N LEU A 412 -1.65 -19.01 34.39
CA LEU A 412 -0.93 -19.39 35.61
C LEU A 412 -1.79 -19.27 36.86
N LEU A 413 -2.53 -18.17 36.97
CA LEU A 413 -3.28 -17.79 38.15
C LEU A 413 -4.77 -17.82 37.78
N PRO A 414 -5.42 -19.01 37.79
CA PRO A 414 -6.84 -19.10 37.49
C PRO A 414 -7.58 -18.16 38.43
N LEU A 415 -8.38 -17.25 37.86
CA LEU A 415 -9.06 -16.16 38.55
C LEU A 415 -9.93 -16.67 39.72
N THR A 416 -9.35 -16.88 40.89
CA THR A 416 -10.12 -17.28 42.07
C THR A 416 -10.72 -16.09 42.80
N ASP A 417 -10.26 -14.86 42.58
CA ASP A 417 -10.78 -13.66 43.30
C ASP A 417 -10.65 -12.34 42.50
N LEU A 418 -11.15 -12.27 41.26
CA LEU A 418 -11.44 -10.96 40.65
C LEU A 418 -12.92 -10.62 40.81
N GLU A 419 -13.26 -9.93 41.90
CA GLU A 419 -14.48 -9.11 41.92
C GLU A 419 -14.42 -8.13 40.73
N PRO A 420 -15.47 -8.06 39.89
CA PRO A 420 -15.47 -7.22 38.71
C PRO A 420 -15.57 -5.74 39.13
N ALA A 421 -14.43 -5.10 39.37
CA ALA A 421 -14.36 -3.69 39.73
C ALA A 421 -14.68 -2.71 38.59
N ILE A 422 -15.18 -3.17 37.44
CA ILE A 422 -15.34 -2.33 36.23
C ILE A 422 -16.81 -2.10 35.81
N LEU A 423 -17.80 -2.65 36.53
CA LEU A 423 -19.23 -2.37 36.25
C LEU A 423 -19.88 -1.31 37.15
N ALA A 424 -19.12 -0.53 37.93
CA ALA A 424 -19.68 0.44 38.89
C ALA A 424 -19.52 1.93 38.53
N GLU A 425 -18.99 2.29 37.36
CA GLU A 425 -18.88 3.70 36.92
C GLU A 425 -19.70 4.03 35.65
N GLN A 426 -20.81 3.31 35.43
CA GLN A 426 -21.85 3.69 34.45
C GLN A 426 -23.26 3.66 35.07
N GLU A 427 -23.45 4.40 36.16
CA GLU A 427 -24.76 4.95 36.55
C GLU A 427 -24.73 6.49 36.58
#